data_AF-A0A1Z1MU94-F1
#
_entry.id   AF-A0A1Z1MU94-F1
#
_cell.length_a   1.000
_cell.length_b   1.000
_cell.length_c   1.000
_cell.angle_alpha   90.00
_cell.angle_beta   90.00
_cell.angle_gamma   90.00
#
_symmetry.space_group_name_H-M   'P 1'
#
loop_
_entity.id
_entity.type
_entity.pdbx_description
1 polymer ?
#
loop_
_entity_poly.entity_id
_entity_poly.type
_entity_poly.pdbx_seq_one_letter_code
_entity_poly.pdbx_strand_id
1 'polypeptide(L)' 'MNIKKESLELKKQLVMLRMHKITKQKYERHKVKQIQHKISQILNTNNKEFTK' A
#
# COMPACT_ATOMS: atom_id res chain seq x y z
N MET A 1 -5.35 14.82 6.59
CA MET A 1 -4.73 13.71 5.83
C MET A 1 -5.78 13.15 4.88
N ASN A 2 -5.62 13.24 3.56
CA ASN A 2 -6.64 12.72 2.63
C ASN A 2 -6.39 11.22 2.40
N ILE A 3 -7.08 10.40 3.19
CA ILE A 3 -6.94 8.93 3.21
C ILE A 3 -7.14 8.32 1.82
N LYS A 4 -8.04 8.87 1.00
CA LYS A 4 -8.25 8.40 -0.39
C LYS A 4 -7.02 8.66 -1.26
N LYS A 5 -6.42 9.84 -1.14
CA LYS A 5 -5.19 10.21 -1.88
C LYS A 5 -4.01 9.34 -1.46
N GLU A 6 -3.86 9.09 -0.17
CA GLU A 6 -2.78 8.26 0.37
C GLU A 6 -2.93 6.78 -0.02
N SER A 7 -4.15 6.24 0.05
CA SER A 7 -4.45 4.87 -0.40
C SER A 7 -4.17 4.70 -1.90
N LEU A 8 -4.52 5.71 -2.72
CA LEU A 8 -4.24 5.69 -4.16
C LEU A 8 -2.73 5.67 -4.44
N GLU A 9 -1.96 6.48 -3.72
CA GLU A 9 -0.51 6.56 -3.90
C GLU A 9 0.19 5.25 -3.50
N LEU A 10 -0.20 4.66 -2.37
CA LEU A 10 0.32 3.36 -1.93
C LEU A 10 0.00 2.24 -2.93
N LYS A 11 -1.19 2.27 -3.56
CA LYS A 11 -1.55 1.33 -4.63
C LYS A 11 -0.69 1.49 -5.87
N LYS A 12 -0.42 2.73 -6.31
CA LYS A 12 0.50 3.00 -7.44
C LYS A 12 1.90 2.45 -7.18
N GLN A 13 2.45 2.70 -5.99
CA GLN A 13 3.76 2.17 -5.60
C GLN A 13 3.79 0.64 -5.59
N LEU A 14 2.72 0.00 -5.14
CA LEU A 14 2.61 -1.46 -5.14
C LEU A 14 2.61 -2.03 -6.58
N VAL A 15 1.93 -1.36 -7.52
CA VAL A 15 1.92 -1.75 -8.94
C VAL A 15 3.32 -1.63 -9.54
N MET A 16 4.02 -0.52 -9.27
CA MET A 16 5.39 -0.32 -9.77
C MET A 16 6.36 -1.39 -9.24
N LEU A 17 6.27 -1.75 -7.96
CA LEU A 17 7.09 -2.82 -7.37
C LEU A 17 6.77 -4.21 -7.95
N ARG A 18 5.50 -4.46 -8.32
CA ARG A 18 5.10 -5.69 -9.02
C ARG A 18 5.66 -5.71 -10.44
N MET A 19 5.65 -4.58 -11.14
CA MET A 19 6.29 -4.45 -12.46
C MET A 19 7.79 -4.71 -12.36
N HIS A 20 8.50 -4.12 -11.40
CA HIS A 20 9.92 -4.39 -11.18
C HIS A 20 10.22 -5.89 -10.97
N LYS A 21 9.34 -6.61 -10.26
CA LYS A 21 9.44 -8.06 -10.08
C LYS A 21 9.33 -8.80 -11.41
N ILE A 22 8.35 -8.43 -12.24
CA ILE A 22 8.08 -9.05 -13.54
C ILE A 22 9.22 -8.77 -14.52
N THR A 23 9.72 -7.53 -14.55
CA THR A 23 10.83 -7.10 -15.40
C THR A 23 12.21 -7.56 -14.90
N LYS A 24 12.25 -8.44 -13.88
CA LYS A 24 13.48 -8.95 -13.23
C LYS A 24 14.44 -7.84 -12.75
N GLN A 25 13.90 -6.64 -12.50
CA GLN A 25 14.64 -5.57 -11.86
C GLN A 25 14.78 -5.86 -10.35
N LYS A 26 15.64 -5.10 -9.66
CA LYS A 26 15.90 -5.28 -8.22
C LYS A 26 14.60 -5.20 -7.43
N TYR A 27 14.10 -6.36 -7.01
CA TYR A 27 12.81 -6.49 -6.32
C TYR A 27 12.97 -6.29 -4.82
N GLU A 28 12.49 -5.17 -4.31
CA GLU A 28 12.57 -4.84 -2.89
C GLU A 28 11.37 -5.41 -2.11
N ARG A 29 11.44 -6.70 -1.80
CA ARG A 29 10.39 -7.43 -1.05
C ARG A 29 9.98 -6.75 0.27
N HIS A 30 10.92 -6.10 0.94
CA HIS A 30 10.67 -5.41 2.20
C HIS A 30 9.74 -4.19 2.01
N LYS A 31 9.92 -3.42 0.93
CA LYS A 31 9.04 -2.26 0.61
C LYS A 31 7.62 -2.71 0.31
N VAL A 32 7.46 -3.83 -0.38
CA VAL A 32 6.13 -4.42 -0.64
C VAL A 32 5.41 -4.73 0.67
N LYS A 33 6.08 -5.39 1.62
CA LYS A 33 5.50 -5.68 2.95
C LYS A 33 5.12 -4.41 3.71
N GLN A 34 5.97 -3.38 3.68
CA GLN A 34 5.68 -2.10 4.35
C GLN A 34 4.47 -1.40 3.76
N ILE A 35 4.36 -1.34 2.43
CA ILE A 35 3.21 -0.72 1.74
C ILE A 35 1.92 -1.50 2.04
N GLN A 36 1.96 -2.83 2.00
CA GLN A 36 0.80 -3.66 2.36
C GLN A 36 0.36 -3.44 3.81
N HIS A 37 1.31 -3.33 4.74
CA HIS A 37 1.01 -3.04 6.14
C HIS A 37 0.35 -1.67 6.30
N LYS A 38 0.87 -0.63 5.65
CA LYS A 38 0.26 0.72 5.66
C LYS A 38 -1.16 0.73 5.08
N ILE A 39 -1.39 0.03 3.97
CA ILE A 39 -2.74 -0.10 3.40
C ILE A 39 -3.69 -0.78 4.41
N SER A 40 -3.23 -1.84 5.07
CA SER A 40 -4.02 -2.54 6.10
C SER A 40 -4.34 -1.63 7.29
N GLN A 41 -3.38 -0.83 7.77
CA GLN A 41 -3.62 0.16 8.82
C GLN A 41 -4.69 1.18 8.42
N ILE A 42 -4.58 1.75 7.21
CA ILE A 42 -5.56 2.71 6.68
C ILE A 42 -6.97 2.09 6.64
N LEU A 43 -7.10 0.86 6.15
CA LEU A 43 -8.39 0.15 6.09
C LEU A 43 -8.96 -0.13 7.48
N ASN A 44 -8.11 -0.55 8.43
CA ASN A 44 -8.52 -0.84 9.79
C ASN A 44 -8.94 0.41 10.56
N THR A 45 -8.27 1.55 10.36
CA THR A 45 -8.64 2.82 10.98
C THR A 45 -10.00 3.31 10.47
N ASN A 46 -10.25 3.21 9.15
CA ASN A 46 -11.55 3.55 8.57
C ASN A 46 -12.69 2.65 9.10
N ASN A 47 -12.43 1.35 9.29
CA ASN A 47 -13.43 0.42 9.80
C ASN A 47 -13.74 0.65 11.30
N LYS A 48 -12.75 1.10 12.08
CA LYS A 48 -12.94 1.47 13.50
C LYS A 48 -13.73 2.77 13.69
N GLU A 49 -13.60 3.73 12.77
CA GLU A 49 -14.42 4.94 12.80
C GLU A 49 -15.89 4.67 12.45
N PHE A 50 -16.19 3.62 11.69
CA PHE A 50 -17.56 3.25 11.30
C PHE A 50 -18.32 2.41 12.35
N THR A 51 -17.65 1.96 13.42
CA THR A 51 -18.20 1.09 14.47
C THR A 51 -18.33 1.76 15.85
N LYS A 52 -18.15 3.08 15.92
CA LYS A 52 -18.44 3.92 17.10
C LYS A 52 -19.63 4.82 16.82
#